data_AF-A0A3D5D2H0-F1
#
_entry.id   AF-A0A3D5D2H0-F1
#
_cell.length_a   1.000
_cell.length_b   1.000
_cell.length_c   1.000
_cell.angle_alpha   90.00
_cell.angle_beta   90.00
_cell.angle_gamma   90.00
#
_symmetry.space_group_name_H-M   'P 1'
#
loop_
_entity.id
_entity.type
_entity.pdbx_description
1 polymer ?
#
loop_
_entity_poly.entity_id
_entity_poly.type
_entity_poly.pdbx_seq_one_letter_code
_entity_poly.pdbx_strand_id
1 'polypeptide(L)'
;MRAMILAAGRGERMRPLTDHTPKPLLLVGGKPLIVWHIERLARAGFTELVINHAHLGQQIEAALRDGAQWQVHIRYSAEPQALET
;
A
#
# COMPACT_ATOMS: atom_id res chain seq x y z
N MET A 1 0.92 18.01 4.57
CA MET A 1 2.12 17.22 4.94
C MET A 1 2.11 15.92 4.12
N ARG A 2 3.27 15.40 3.72
CA ARG A 2 3.40 14.18 2.92
C ARG A 2 3.85 13.01 3.79
N ALA A 3 3.35 11.81 3.48
CA ALA A 3 3.85 10.56 4.07
C ALA A 3 4.13 9.53 2.97
N MET A 4 5.11 8.65 3.22
CA MET A 4 5.40 7.50 2.37
C MET A 4 5.02 6.21 3.09
N ILE A 5 4.33 5.30 2.39
CA ILE A 5 4.06 3.95 2.87
C ILE A 5 4.92 2.98 2.05
N LEU A 6 5.79 2.24 2.73
CA LEU A 6 6.64 1.24 2.09
C LEU A 6 5.86 -0.06 1.82
N ALA A 7 5.62 -0.37 0.54
CA ALA A 7 4.75 -1.45 0.11
C ALA A 7 5.32 -2.30 -1.05
N ALA A 8 6.62 -2.16 -1.38
CA ALA A 8 7.29 -2.91 -2.45
C ALA A 8 7.76 -4.34 -2.08
N GLY A 9 7.77 -4.71 -0.79
CA GLY A 9 8.29 -6.01 -0.35
C GLY A 9 7.46 -7.22 -0.82
N ARG A 10 8.12 -8.26 -1.34
CA ARG A 10 7.47 -9.51 -1.82
C ARG A 10 6.69 -10.27 -0.74
N GLY A 11 7.09 -10.15 0.53
CA GLY A 11 6.39 -10.81 1.63
C GLY A 11 6.62 -12.32 1.71
N GLU A 12 7.78 -12.83 1.29
CA GLU A 12 8.08 -14.27 1.15
C GLU A 12 7.79 -15.12 2.39
N ARG A 13 7.98 -14.56 3.59
CA ARG A 13 7.69 -15.23 4.87
C ARG A 13 6.20 -15.42 5.15
N MET A 14 5.33 -14.77 4.38
CA MET A 14 3.86 -14.83 4.51
C MET A 14 3.21 -15.73 3.47
N ARG A 15 4.00 -16.45 2.66
CA ARG A 15 3.48 -17.45 1.72
C ARG A 15 2.69 -18.56 2.47
N PRO A 16 1.63 -19.12 1.87
CA PRO A 16 1.17 -18.90 0.49
C PRO A 16 0.29 -17.66 0.30
N LEU A 17 -0.02 -16.90 1.34
CA LEU A 17 -0.94 -15.76 1.26
C LEU A 17 -0.49 -14.71 0.23
N THR A 18 0.82 -14.54 0.08
CA THR A 18 1.40 -13.54 -0.82
C THR A 18 1.68 -14.03 -2.24
N ASP A 19 1.34 -15.27 -2.59
CA ASP A 19 1.61 -15.79 -3.94
C ASP A 19 0.68 -15.15 -5.00
N HIS A 20 -0.52 -14.74 -4.59
CA HIS A 20 -1.51 -14.13 -5.49
C HIS A 20 -2.07 -12.79 -4.97
N THR A 21 -1.68 -12.35 -3.78
CA THR A 21 -2.14 -11.11 -3.16
C THR A 21 -0.96 -10.37 -2.55
N PRO A 22 -0.65 -9.12 -2.95
CA PRO A 22 0.47 -8.40 -2.37
C PRO A 22 0.24 -8.20 -0.87
N LYS A 23 1.28 -8.31 -0.04
CA LYS A 23 1.21 -8.16 1.42
C LYS A 23 0.35 -6.97 1.89
N PRO A 24 0.47 -5.76 1.30
CA PRO A 24 -0.38 -4.60 1.62
C PRO A 24 -1.89 -4.87 1.55
N LEU A 25 -2.33 -5.77 0.67
CA LEU A 25 -3.73 -6.08 0.43
C LEU A 25 -4.25 -7.28 1.24
N LEU A 26 -3.40 -7.96 2.01
CA LEU A 26 -3.85 -9.02 2.90
C LEU A 26 -4.84 -8.47 3.94
N LEU A 27 -5.92 -9.22 4.17
CA LEU A 27 -6.96 -8.82 5.11
C LEU A 27 -6.52 -9.09 6.55
N VAL A 28 -6.61 -8.06 7.40
CA VAL A 28 -6.40 -8.13 8.84
C VAL A 28 -7.60 -7.48 9.52
N GLY A 29 -8.37 -8.27 10.27
CA GLY A 29 -9.62 -7.81 10.88
C GLY A 29 -10.67 -7.37 9.84
N GLY A 30 -10.76 -8.08 8.71
CA GLY A 30 -11.72 -7.79 7.63
C GLY A 30 -11.34 -6.62 6.71
N LYS A 31 -10.18 -6.00 6.89
CA LYS A 31 -9.73 -4.84 6.12
C LYS A 31 -8.29 -5.02 5.60
N PRO A 32 -7.96 -4.57 4.38
CA PRO A 32 -6.59 -4.67 3.88
C PRO A 32 -5.57 -3.97 4.80
N LEU A 33 -4.42 -4.59 5.01
CA LEU A 33 -3.38 -4.14 5.93
C LEU A 33 -3.00 -2.67 5.70
N ILE A 34 -2.82 -2.26 4.44
CA ILE A 34 -2.42 -0.89 4.08
C ILE A 34 -3.49 0.15 4.41
N VAL A 35 -4.77 -0.21 4.39
CA VAL A 35 -5.87 0.72 4.65
C VAL A 35 -5.87 1.17 6.10
N TRP A 36 -5.44 0.31 7.04
CA TRP A 36 -5.22 0.72 8.43
C TRP A 36 -4.24 1.89 8.56
N HIS A 37 -3.18 1.91 7.73
CA HIS A 37 -2.20 3.01 7.71
C HIS A 37 -2.78 4.25 7.05
N ILE A 38 -3.45 4.12 5.90
CA ILE A 38 -4.07 5.23 5.18
C ILE A 38 -5.05 5.98 6.08
N GLU A 39 -5.98 5.27 6.72
CA GLU A 39 -6.98 5.88 7.62
C GLU A 39 -6.36 6.54 8.86
N ARG A 40 -5.25 5.99 9.38
CA ARG A 40 -4.54 6.59 10.52
C ARG A 40 -3.81 7.86 10.10
N LEU A 41 -3.16 7.86 8.94
CA LEU A 41 -2.47 9.02 8.39
C LEU A 41 -3.45 10.14 8.03
N ALA A 42 -4.58 9.80 7.39
CA ALA A 42 -5.66 10.75 7.10
C ALA A 42 -6.18 11.41 8.38
N ARG A 43 -6.46 10.62 9.44
CA ARG A 43 -6.87 11.14 10.75
C ARG A 43 -5.81 11.99 11.45
N ALA A 44 -4.54 11.76 11.17
CA ALA A 44 -3.43 12.58 11.67
C ALA A 44 -3.21 13.86 10.83
N GLY A 45 -4.03 14.12 9.80
CA GLY A 45 -3.97 15.34 8.98
C GLY A 45 -3.04 15.25 7.76
N PHE A 46 -2.58 14.05 7.38
CA PHE A 46 -1.87 13.87 6.11
C PHE A 46 -2.84 13.83 4.95
N THR A 47 -2.57 14.60 3.90
CA THR A 47 -3.43 14.74 2.72
C THR A 47 -2.79 14.18 1.45
N GLU A 48 -1.47 13.97 1.45
CA GLU A 48 -0.72 13.45 0.32
C GLU A 48 0.09 12.21 0.74
N LEU A 49 -0.16 11.09 0.09
CA LEU A 49 0.50 9.80 0.34
C LEU A 49 1.28 9.36 -0.90
N VAL A 50 2.49 8.84 -0.68
CA VAL A 50 3.26 8.13 -1.70
C VAL A 50 3.35 6.66 -1.30
N ILE A 51 3.04 5.76 -2.23
CA ILE A 51 3.11 4.32 -2.00
C ILE A 51 4.06 3.73 -3.04
N ASN A 52 5.19 3.16 -2.61
CA ASN A 52 6.03 2.41 -3.53
C ASN A 52 5.52 0.97 -3.68
N HIS A 53 5.73 0.36 -4.84
CA HIS A 53 5.35 -1.03 -5.07
C HIS A 53 6.26 -1.71 -6.10
N ALA A 54 6.40 -3.03 -5.96
CA ALA A 54 7.08 -3.87 -6.94
C ALA A 54 6.18 -5.07 -7.29
N HIS A 55 6.35 -6.20 -6.59
CA HIS A 55 5.59 -7.43 -6.85
C HIS A 55 4.07 -7.20 -6.73
N LEU A 56 3.32 -7.57 -7.77
CA LEU A 56 1.87 -7.39 -7.88
C LEU A 56 1.39 -5.94 -7.67
N GLY A 57 2.25 -4.95 -7.95
CA GLY A 57 1.96 -3.54 -7.71
C GLY A 57 0.68 -3.02 -8.36
N GLN A 58 0.35 -3.49 -9.56
CA GLN A 58 -0.89 -3.14 -10.26
C GLN A 58 -2.16 -3.47 -9.44
N GLN A 59 -2.13 -4.53 -8.61
CA GLN A 59 -3.25 -4.83 -7.72
C GLN A 59 -3.42 -3.77 -6.62
N ILE A 60 -2.30 -3.22 -6.12
CA ILE A 60 -2.31 -2.14 -5.13
C ILE A 60 -2.92 -0.89 -5.75
N GLU A 61 -2.48 -0.50 -6.95
CA GLU A 61 -3.03 0.65 -7.67
C GLU A 61 -4.54 0.49 -7.93
N ALA A 62 -4.97 -0.69 -8.40
CA ALA A 62 -6.38 -0.98 -8.65
C ALA A 62 -7.24 -0.92 -7.38
N ALA A 63 -6.72 -1.43 -6.25
CA ALA A 63 -7.46 -1.47 -4.99
C ALA A 63 -7.56 -0.09 -4.32
N LEU A 64 -6.49 0.70 -4.36
CA LEU A 64 -6.39 1.96 -3.62
C LEU A 64 -6.76 3.19 -4.46
N ARG A 65 -6.67 3.10 -5.79
CA ARG A 65 -7.00 4.17 -6.75
C ARG A 65 -6.28 5.48 -6.41
N ASP A 66 -6.96 6.61 -6.47
CA ASP A 66 -6.38 7.93 -6.15
C ASP A 66 -6.41 8.26 -4.64
N GLY A 67 -7.00 7.39 -3.81
CA GLY A 67 -7.15 7.59 -2.37
C GLY A 67 -8.33 8.47 -1.94
N ALA A 68 -9.15 8.94 -2.87
CA ALA A 68 -10.23 9.89 -2.58
C ALA A 68 -11.23 9.37 -1.52
N GLN A 69 -11.46 8.05 -1.48
CA GLN A 69 -12.34 7.41 -0.48
C GLN A 69 -11.87 7.61 0.98
N TRP A 70 -10.59 7.95 1.19
CA TRP A 70 -10.02 8.25 2.50
C TRP A 70 -9.63 9.73 2.66
N GLN A 71 -10.10 10.60 1.76
CA GLN A 71 -9.79 12.04 1.77
C GLN A 71 -8.28 12.35 1.67
N VAL A 72 -7.54 11.52 0.94
CA VAL A 72 -6.11 11.71 0.65
C VAL A 72 -5.86 11.59 -0.85
N HIS A 73 -4.73 12.13 -1.31
CA HIS A 73 -4.22 11.96 -2.67
C HIS A 73 -3.06 10.97 -2.66
N ILE A 74 -3.23 9.83 -3.32
CA ILE A 74 -2.22 8.78 -3.45
C ILE A 74 -1.46 8.96 -4.75
N ARG A 75 -0.12 8.95 -4.68
CA ARG A 75 0.77 8.78 -5.82
C ARG A 75 1.54 7.47 -5.67
N TYR A 76 1.82 6.84 -6.80
CA TYR A 76 2.51 5.56 -6.84
C TYR A 76 3.95 5.73 -7.31
N SER A 77 4.86 4.99 -6.68
CA SER A 77 6.26 4.89 -7.06
C SER A 77 6.54 3.43 -7.45
N ALA A 78 6.43 3.13 -8.75
CA ALA A 78 6.68 1.79 -9.25
C ALA A 78 8.18 1.49 -9.24
N GLU A 79 8.55 0.37 -8.62
CA GLU A 79 9.91 -0.16 -8.59
C GLU A 79 9.98 -1.44 -9.43
N PRO A 80 10.80 -1.49 -10.49
CA PRO A 80 10.93 -2.69 -11.35
C PRO A 80 11.39 -3.95 -10.59
N GLN A 81 12.14 -3.73 -9.51
CA GLN A 81 12.60 -4.73 -8.53
C GLN A 81 12.59 -4.06 -7.16
N ALA A 82 12.46 -4.80 -6.07
CA ALA A 82 12.55 -4.20 -4.73
C ALA A 82 13.91 -3.52 -4.55
N LEU A 83 13.93 -2.21 -4.31
CA LEU A 83 15.16 -1.39 -4.27
C LEU A 83 15.81 -1.29 -2.88
N GLU A 84 15.48 -2.21 -1.96
CA GLU A 84 15.86 -2.16 -0.54
C GLU A 84 15.32 -0.89 0.17
N THR A 85 15.63 -0.69 1.46
CA THR A 85 15.21 0.49 2.25
C THR A 85 16.40 1.07 2.99
#